data_AF-A0A7C0U3L1-F1
#
_entry.id   AF-A0A7C0U3L1-F1
#
_cell.length_a   1.000
_cell.length_b   1.000
_cell.length_c   1.000
_cell.angle_alpha   90.00
_cell.angle_beta   90.00
_cell.angle_gamma   90.00
#
_symmetry.space_group_name_H-M   'P 1'
#
loop_
_entity.id
_entity.type
_entity.pdbx_description
1 polymer ?
#
loop_
_entity_poly.entity_id
_entity_poly.type
_entity_poly.pdbx_seq_one_letter_code
_entity_poly.pdbx_strand_id
1 'polypeptide(L)'
;MKCLWTDWRKIGFFLLNLGSNIVKPIVKENQYWFLKSVIEDLKLYVDKKIELKQTDYNTLTNLVKEQMEIDCWCWDAKFWYSSISDFKTIISKDFINRLKWIAESFDCDNFASLFSSLLTITWGYNGVGVGLGAVLDKETKKILGYHAYNCILVEENGKNVLYLYEPQTDYLALAQKETNMEWGIYRTDLVIFY
;
A
#
# COMPACT_ATOMS: atom_id res chain seq x y z
N MET A 1 -36.66 8.26 11.03
CA MET A 1 -36.16 9.23 10.02
C MET A 1 -35.04 8.57 9.25
N LYS A 2 -35.20 8.31 7.94
CA LYS A 2 -34.04 7.98 7.08
C LYS A 2 -33.14 9.22 7.07
N CYS A 3 -31.88 9.03 7.42
CA CYS A 3 -30.93 10.13 7.58
C CYS A 3 -30.69 10.78 6.20
N LEU A 4 -31.20 12.00 5.98
CA LEU A 4 -31.03 12.76 4.74
C LEU A 4 -29.55 12.83 4.28
N TRP A 5 -28.60 12.68 5.20
CA TRP A 5 -27.16 12.67 4.96
C TRP A 5 -26.67 11.54 4.05
N THR A 6 -27.28 10.35 4.08
CA THR A 6 -26.88 9.26 3.17
C THR A 6 -27.19 9.57 1.72
N ASP A 7 -28.25 10.35 1.47
CA ASP A 7 -28.68 10.70 0.13
C ASP A 7 -27.78 11.82 -0.44
N TRP A 8 -27.39 12.80 0.37
CA TRP A 8 -26.44 13.84 -0.03
C TRP A 8 -25.04 13.31 -0.35
N ARG A 9 -24.53 12.32 0.42
CA ARG A 9 -23.25 11.66 0.11
C ARG A 9 -23.27 10.95 -1.23
N LYS A 10 -24.35 10.20 -1.50
CA LYS A 10 -24.55 9.51 -2.78
C LYS A 10 -24.62 10.51 -3.93
N ILE A 11 -25.34 11.62 -3.76
CA ILE A 11 -25.41 12.70 -4.75
C ILE A 11 -24.02 13.32 -4.97
N GLY A 12 -23.27 13.62 -3.91
CA GLY A 12 -21.93 14.18 -3.99
C GLY A 12 -20.96 13.28 -4.76
N PHE A 13 -20.88 11.99 -4.40
CA PHE A 13 -20.04 11.04 -5.14
C PHE A 13 -20.54 10.77 -6.56
N PHE A 14 -21.85 10.84 -6.81
CA PHE A 14 -22.39 10.80 -8.18
C PHE A 14 -21.89 11.99 -9.01
N LEU A 15 -21.92 13.20 -8.46
CA LEU A 15 -21.43 14.41 -9.13
C LEU A 15 -19.92 14.37 -9.36
N LEU A 16 -19.13 13.90 -8.39
CA LEU A 16 -17.67 13.70 -8.56
C LEU A 16 -17.38 12.70 -9.68
N ASN A 17 -18.11 11.60 -9.72
CA ASN A 17 -17.98 10.60 -10.78
C ASN A 17 -18.38 11.17 -12.15
N LEU A 18 -19.50 11.89 -12.23
CA LEU A 18 -19.94 12.55 -13.45
C LEU A 18 -18.87 13.53 -13.95
N GLY A 19 -18.37 14.40 -13.06
CA GLY A 19 -17.28 15.34 -13.36
C GLY A 19 -16.01 14.63 -13.85
N SER A 20 -15.59 13.55 -13.18
CA SER A 20 -14.43 12.76 -13.59
C SER A 20 -14.58 12.18 -15.00
N ASN A 21 -15.78 11.72 -15.36
CA ASN A 21 -16.06 11.18 -16.69
C ASN A 21 -16.08 12.26 -17.77
N ILE A 22 -16.59 13.46 -17.45
CA ILE A 22 -16.58 14.61 -18.35
C ILE A 22 -15.14 15.02 -18.70
N VAL A 23 -14.23 15.01 -17.72
CA VAL A 23 -12.83 15.41 -17.97
C VAL A 23 -11.96 14.30 -18.55
N LYS A 24 -12.43 13.04 -18.58
CA LYS A 24 -11.67 11.90 -19.12
C LYS A 24 -11.05 12.15 -20.50
N PRO A 25 -11.76 12.73 -21.50
CA PRO A 25 -11.19 12.93 -22.84
C PRO A 25 -10.11 14.02 -22.91
N ILE A 26 -9.98 14.86 -21.89
CA ILE A 26 -9.09 16.03 -21.88
C ILE A 26 -7.87 15.84 -20.97
N VAL A 27 -7.82 14.78 -20.17
CA VAL A 27 -6.69 14.44 -19.29
C VAL A 27 -5.96 13.20 -19.78
N LYS A 28 -4.70 13.05 -19.37
CA LYS A 28 -3.95 11.80 -19.65
C LYS A 28 -4.59 10.63 -18.89
N GLU A 29 -4.45 9.42 -19.43
CA GLU A 29 -5.04 8.22 -18.84
C GLU A 29 -4.64 8.00 -17.37
N ASN A 30 -3.36 8.17 -17.04
CA ASN A 30 -2.87 8.08 -15.67
C ASN A 30 -3.48 9.14 -14.73
N GLN A 31 -3.68 10.37 -15.21
CA GLN A 31 -4.31 11.45 -14.45
C GLN A 31 -5.79 11.13 -14.18
N TYR A 32 -6.50 10.57 -15.17
CA TYR A 32 -7.88 10.13 -15.00
C TYR A 32 -7.98 9.01 -13.95
N TRP A 33 -7.11 8.00 -14.01
CA TRP A 33 -7.13 6.90 -13.05
C TRP A 33 -6.74 7.32 -11.63
N PHE A 34 -5.80 8.25 -11.49
CA PHE A 34 -5.51 8.88 -10.20
C PHE A 34 -6.74 9.59 -9.62
N LEU A 35 -7.40 10.46 -10.41
CA LEU A 35 -8.64 11.13 -9.98
C LEU A 35 -9.71 10.11 -9.58
N LYS A 36 -9.87 9.04 -10.35
CA LYS A 36 -10.84 7.98 -10.08
C LYS A 36 -10.55 7.25 -8.77
N SER A 37 -9.29 6.91 -8.47
CA SER A 37 -8.95 6.28 -7.19
C SER A 37 -9.21 7.21 -6.02
N VAL A 38 -8.79 8.49 -6.10
CA VAL A 38 -9.07 9.45 -5.03
C VAL A 38 -10.57 9.49 -4.72
N ILE A 39 -11.43 9.48 -5.73
CA ILE A 39 -12.89 9.43 -5.54
C ILE A 39 -13.35 8.12 -4.89
N GLU A 40 -12.89 6.96 -5.38
CA GLU A 40 -13.30 5.66 -4.83
C GLU A 40 -12.77 5.43 -3.40
N ASP A 41 -11.56 5.88 -3.09
CA ASP A 41 -10.97 5.73 -1.77
C ASP A 41 -11.62 6.66 -0.76
N LEU A 42 -11.91 7.91 -1.14
CA LEU A 42 -12.72 8.82 -0.31
C LEU A 42 -14.12 8.25 -0.06
N LYS A 43 -14.72 7.62 -1.08
CA LYS A 43 -16.01 6.94 -0.93
C LYS A 43 -15.90 5.76 0.01
N LEU A 44 -14.86 4.94 -0.12
CA LEU A 44 -14.62 3.82 0.77
C LEU A 44 -14.41 4.31 2.20
N TYR A 45 -13.65 5.39 2.42
CA TYR A 45 -13.41 5.95 3.75
C TYR A 45 -14.70 6.44 4.42
N VAL A 46 -15.58 7.06 3.63
CA VAL A 46 -16.87 7.57 4.12
C VAL A 46 -17.90 6.46 4.34
N ASP A 47 -17.92 5.43 3.50
CA ASP A 47 -18.89 4.32 3.55
C ASP A 47 -18.44 3.22 4.52
N LYS A 48 -17.14 2.94 4.60
CA LYS A 48 -16.50 1.97 5.47
C LYS A 48 -15.47 2.68 6.35
N LYS A 49 -15.84 2.88 7.61
CA LYS A 49 -14.90 3.39 8.61
C LYS A 49 -13.83 2.33 8.88
N ILE A 50 -12.65 2.49 8.31
CA ILE A 50 -11.48 1.70 8.66
C ILE A 50 -10.95 2.20 10.00
N GLU A 51 -10.76 1.29 10.94
CA GLU A 51 -10.18 1.60 12.24
C GLU A 51 -8.66 1.47 12.17
N LEU A 52 -7.98 2.57 12.43
CA LEU A 52 -6.52 2.56 12.56
C LEU A 52 -6.12 2.34 14.01
N LYS A 53 -5.10 1.51 14.17
CA LYS A 53 -4.36 1.26 15.39
C LYS A 53 -3.02 1.98 15.30
N GLN A 54 -2.36 2.17 16.43
CA GLN A 54 -1.09 2.90 16.48
C GLN A 54 -0.04 2.07 17.21
N THR A 55 1.18 2.05 16.69
CA THR A 55 2.38 1.54 17.36
C THR A 55 3.44 2.64 17.43
N ASP A 56 4.40 2.50 18.34
CA ASP A 56 5.61 3.34 18.35
C ASP A 56 6.73 2.73 17.49
N TYR A 57 7.75 3.54 17.19
CA TYR A 57 8.88 3.14 16.37
C TYR A 57 9.71 2.00 16.98
N ASN A 58 9.89 1.93 18.31
CA ASN A 58 10.69 0.86 18.93
C ASN A 58 9.99 -0.49 18.74
N THR A 59 8.68 -0.52 18.96
CA THR A 59 7.86 -1.72 18.75
C THR A 59 7.90 -2.17 17.28
N LEU A 60 7.80 -1.24 16.32
CA LEU A 60 7.90 -1.56 14.90
C LEU A 60 9.31 -2.06 14.51
N THR A 61 10.37 -1.39 14.97
CA THR A 61 11.75 -1.81 14.69
C THR A 61 12.04 -3.20 15.26
N ASN A 62 11.59 -3.49 16.48
CA ASN A 62 11.73 -4.82 17.06
C ASN A 62 10.97 -5.88 16.24
N LEU A 63 9.74 -5.60 15.80
CA LEU A 63 8.98 -6.50 14.96
C LEU A 63 9.69 -6.79 13.63
N VAL A 64 10.25 -5.76 12.96
CA VAL A 64 11.04 -5.95 11.73
C VAL A 64 12.25 -6.83 12.01
N LYS A 65 12.94 -6.60 13.12
CA LYS A 65 14.12 -7.39 13.49
C LYS A 65 13.77 -8.85 13.77
N GLU A 66 12.68 -9.10 14.50
CA GLU A 66 12.23 -10.43 14.88
C GLU A 66 11.66 -11.22 13.69
N GLN A 67 10.86 -10.59 12.85
CA GLN A 67 10.15 -11.27 11.76
C GLN A 67 11.00 -11.40 10.48
N MET A 68 11.84 -10.40 10.19
CA MET A 68 12.58 -10.31 8.93
C MET A 68 14.10 -10.38 9.09
N GLU A 69 14.63 -10.37 10.31
CA GLU A 69 16.08 -10.40 10.60
C GLU A 69 16.90 -9.27 9.97
N ILE A 70 16.27 -8.12 9.73
CA ILE A 70 16.91 -6.93 9.15
C ILE A 70 16.71 -5.70 10.05
N ASP A 71 17.42 -4.63 9.72
CA ASP A 71 17.18 -3.33 10.33
C ASP A 71 16.18 -2.52 9.47
N CYS A 72 15.48 -1.60 10.11
CA CYS A 72 14.64 -0.62 9.41
C CYS A 72 14.97 0.79 9.87
N TRP A 73 14.55 1.75 9.07
CA TRP A 73 14.68 3.16 9.39
C TRP A 73 13.28 3.79 9.47
N CYS A 74 12.93 4.31 10.65
CA CYS A 74 11.63 4.92 10.94
C CYS A 74 11.79 6.45 11.00
N TRP A 75 11.10 7.19 10.12
CA TRP A 75 11.15 8.67 10.10
C TRP A 75 10.20 9.27 11.15
N ASP A 76 9.14 8.55 11.47
CA ASP A 76 8.18 8.94 12.49
C ASP A 76 8.40 8.22 13.82
N ALA A 77 7.92 8.85 14.89
CA ALA A 77 7.87 8.22 16.21
C ALA A 77 6.67 7.25 16.37
N LYS A 78 5.65 7.37 15.52
CA LYS A 78 4.36 6.67 15.61
C LYS A 78 3.90 6.23 14.23
N PHE A 79 3.36 5.02 14.18
CA PHE A 79 2.89 4.39 12.95
C PHE A 79 1.45 3.92 13.09
N TRP A 80 0.61 4.27 12.11
CA TRP A 80 -0.79 3.90 12.04
C TRP A 80 -1.01 2.79 11.03
N TYR A 81 -1.75 1.77 11.46
CA TYR A 81 -1.99 0.55 10.70
C TYR A 81 -3.40 0.02 10.91
N SER A 82 -3.83 -0.96 10.12
CA SER A 82 -5.18 -1.56 10.23
C SER A 82 -5.12 -3.07 10.46
N SER A 83 -6.30 -3.68 10.59
CA SER A 83 -6.43 -5.13 10.41
C SER A 83 -6.03 -5.56 9.00
N ILE A 84 -5.57 -6.80 8.84
CA ILE A 84 -5.31 -7.39 7.51
C ILE A 84 -6.56 -7.41 6.62
N SER A 85 -7.75 -7.59 7.19
CA SER A 85 -9.01 -7.56 6.44
C SER A 85 -9.34 -6.17 5.90
N ASP A 86 -9.04 -5.12 6.66
CA ASP A 86 -9.24 -3.75 6.20
C ASP A 86 -8.20 -3.35 5.17
N PHE A 87 -6.94 -3.74 5.38
CA PHE A 87 -5.88 -3.52 4.40
C PHE A 87 -6.21 -4.18 3.05
N LYS A 88 -6.67 -5.44 3.06
CA LYS A 88 -7.16 -6.12 1.84
C LYS A 88 -8.35 -5.38 1.19
N THR A 89 -9.19 -4.73 1.98
CA THR A 89 -10.28 -3.91 1.44
C THR A 89 -9.74 -2.66 0.75
N ILE A 90 -8.76 -1.98 1.35
CA ILE A 90 -8.09 -0.78 0.79
C ILE A 90 -7.50 -1.12 -0.58
N ILE A 91 -6.60 -2.10 -0.65
CA ILE A 91 -5.88 -2.43 -1.90
C ILE A 91 -6.81 -2.95 -3.00
N SER A 92 -7.96 -3.54 -2.65
CA SER A 92 -8.96 -3.96 -3.65
C SER A 92 -9.59 -2.81 -4.45
N LYS A 93 -9.36 -1.55 -4.04
CA LYS A 93 -9.95 -0.34 -4.63
C LYS A 93 -8.93 0.64 -5.18
N ASP A 94 -7.64 0.44 -4.91
CA ASP A 94 -6.61 1.33 -5.42
C ASP A 94 -6.41 1.18 -6.94
N PHE A 95 -5.53 1.99 -7.50
CA PHE A 95 -5.25 2.01 -8.94
C PHE A 95 -3.80 1.75 -9.29
N ILE A 96 -2.96 1.42 -8.33
CA ILE A 96 -1.52 1.43 -8.55
C ILE A 96 -1.13 0.31 -9.51
N ASN A 97 -1.72 -0.87 -9.36
CA ASN A 97 -1.59 -2.00 -10.30
C ASN A 97 -2.04 -1.69 -11.75
N ARG A 98 -2.76 -0.59 -12.00
CA ARG A 98 -3.18 -0.13 -13.34
C ARG A 98 -2.19 0.83 -13.97
N LEU A 99 -1.21 1.33 -13.22
CA LEU A 99 -0.17 2.20 -13.75
C LEU A 99 0.80 1.42 -14.62
N LYS A 100 1.30 2.07 -15.66
CA LYS A 100 2.26 1.45 -16.57
C LYS A 100 3.66 1.60 -16.01
N TRP A 101 4.37 0.47 -15.91
CA TRP A 101 5.80 0.45 -15.63
C TRP A 101 6.58 1.08 -16.79
N ILE A 102 7.50 1.98 -16.44
CA ILE A 102 8.40 2.65 -17.38
C ILE A 102 9.80 2.61 -16.76
N ALA A 103 10.71 1.87 -17.40
CA ALA A 103 12.09 1.73 -16.95
C ALA A 103 12.69 3.05 -16.46
N GLU A 104 13.31 3.05 -15.28
CA GLU A 104 14.08 4.14 -14.67
C GLU A 104 13.30 5.43 -14.37
N SER A 105 12.04 5.55 -14.80
CA SER A 105 11.27 6.79 -14.74
C SER A 105 9.94 6.63 -14.02
N PHE A 106 9.40 5.42 -14.02
CA PHE A 106 8.28 4.99 -13.21
C PHE A 106 8.34 3.47 -13.03
N ASP A 107 9.31 3.02 -12.25
CA ASP A 107 9.57 1.63 -11.94
C ASP A 107 9.44 1.34 -10.44
N CYS A 108 10.01 0.24 -9.98
CA CYS A 108 9.61 -0.42 -8.72
C CYS A 108 9.62 0.51 -7.49
N ASP A 109 10.61 1.38 -7.35
CA ASP A 109 10.73 2.32 -6.24
C ASP A 109 9.70 3.43 -6.32
N ASN A 110 9.33 3.87 -7.52
CA ASN A 110 8.27 4.85 -7.72
C ASN A 110 6.90 4.26 -7.39
N PHE A 111 6.63 3.00 -7.77
CA PHE A 111 5.41 2.30 -7.37
C PHE A 111 5.32 2.15 -5.84
N ALA A 112 6.38 1.68 -5.20
CA ALA A 112 6.42 1.49 -3.74
C ALA A 112 6.26 2.81 -2.97
N SER A 113 6.92 3.87 -3.44
CA SER A 113 6.84 5.20 -2.81
C SER A 113 5.49 5.87 -3.01
N LEU A 114 4.91 5.74 -4.23
CA LEU A 114 3.57 6.25 -4.51
C LEU A 114 2.52 5.54 -3.65
N PHE A 115 2.60 4.23 -3.50
CA PHE A 115 1.68 3.46 -2.63
C PHE A 115 1.71 3.97 -1.19
N SER A 116 2.91 4.09 -0.60
CA SER A 116 3.09 4.58 0.78
C SER A 116 2.49 5.97 0.97
N SER A 117 2.75 6.87 0.01
CA SER A 117 2.24 8.24 0.03
C SER A 117 0.72 8.31 -0.09
N LEU A 118 0.13 7.49 -0.98
CA LEU A 118 -1.32 7.44 -1.19
C LEU A 118 -2.06 6.87 0.02
N LEU A 119 -1.52 5.84 0.66
CA LEU A 119 -2.11 5.31 1.91
C LEU A 119 -2.11 6.35 3.01
N THR A 120 -0.99 7.07 3.17
CA THR A 120 -0.87 8.11 4.20
C THR A 120 -1.85 9.24 3.98
N ILE A 121 -1.93 9.81 2.77
CA ILE A 121 -2.83 10.95 2.51
C ILE A 121 -4.32 10.59 2.57
N THR A 122 -4.66 9.36 2.15
CA THR A 122 -6.05 8.96 1.98
C THR A 122 -6.64 8.35 3.25
N TRP A 123 -5.83 7.56 3.96
CA TRP A 123 -6.26 6.77 5.12
C TRP A 123 -5.62 7.22 6.42
N GLY A 124 -4.57 8.04 6.39
CA GLY A 124 -3.73 8.31 7.57
C GLY A 124 -2.88 7.10 7.96
N TYR A 125 -2.60 6.20 7.01
CA TYR A 125 -1.91 4.93 7.22
C TYR A 125 -0.45 5.06 6.80
N ASN A 126 0.45 5.35 7.75
CA ASN A 126 1.91 5.39 7.53
C ASN A 126 2.64 4.13 8.03
N GLY A 127 1.92 3.10 8.52
CA GLY A 127 2.47 1.78 8.83
C GLY A 127 2.89 0.96 7.60
N VAL A 128 3.28 1.64 6.53
CA VAL A 128 3.72 1.07 5.25
C VAL A 128 5.10 1.64 4.94
N GLY A 129 6.09 0.76 4.83
CA GLY A 129 7.45 1.12 4.46
C GLY A 129 7.78 0.73 3.02
N VAL A 130 8.80 1.38 2.46
CA VAL A 130 9.44 0.94 1.22
C VAL A 130 10.55 -0.05 1.59
N GLY A 131 10.36 -1.30 1.17
CA GLY A 131 11.35 -2.36 1.26
C GLY A 131 12.28 -2.35 0.06
N LEU A 132 13.58 -2.50 0.32
CA LEU A 132 14.65 -2.55 -0.68
C LEU A 132 15.42 -3.86 -0.51
N GLY A 133 15.69 -4.55 -1.61
CA GLY A 133 16.47 -5.78 -1.56
C GLY A 133 16.70 -6.45 -2.90
N ALA A 134 17.20 -7.67 -2.86
CA ALA A 134 17.47 -8.47 -4.04
C ALA A 134 16.30 -9.42 -4.35
N VAL A 135 16.05 -9.65 -5.64
CA VAL A 135 15.22 -10.77 -6.09
C VAL A 135 16.11 -11.95 -6.42
N LEU A 136 15.80 -13.09 -5.83
CA LEU A 136 16.48 -14.35 -6.04
C LEU A 136 15.62 -15.26 -6.91
N ASP A 137 16.28 -15.99 -7.79
CA ASP A 137 15.70 -17.10 -8.51
C ASP A 137 15.25 -18.20 -7.53
N LYS A 138 14.05 -18.76 -7.75
CA LYS A 138 13.44 -19.71 -6.81
C LYS A 138 14.21 -21.02 -6.69
N GLU A 139 14.83 -21.47 -7.78
CA GLU A 139 15.50 -22.77 -7.85
C GLU A 139 16.98 -22.65 -7.51
N THR A 140 17.65 -21.69 -8.13
CA THR A 140 19.11 -21.54 -8.06
C THR A 140 19.58 -20.62 -6.94
N LYS A 141 18.67 -19.84 -6.33
CA LYS A 141 18.96 -18.81 -5.33
C LYS A 141 19.93 -17.71 -5.80
N LYS A 142 20.20 -17.63 -7.11
CA LYS A 142 21.03 -16.57 -7.69
C LYS A 142 20.26 -15.25 -7.69
N ILE A 143 20.97 -14.16 -7.46
CA ILE A 143 20.42 -12.81 -7.57
C ILE A 143 20.09 -12.53 -9.04
N LEU A 144 18.82 -12.22 -9.31
CA LEU A 144 18.30 -11.81 -10.61
C LEU A 144 18.37 -10.29 -10.81
N GLY A 145 18.28 -9.53 -9.72
CA GLY A 145 18.31 -8.07 -9.71
C GLY A 145 17.96 -7.50 -8.35
N TYR A 146 17.82 -6.18 -8.28
CA TYR A 146 17.31 -5.46 -7.11
C TYR A 146 15.91 -4.96 -7.38
N HIS A 147 15.12 -4.83 -6.32
CA HIS A 147 13.71 -4.48 -6.43
C HIS A 147 13.25 -3.70 -5.20
N ALA A 148 12.26 -2.84 -5.42
CA ALA A 148 11.58 -2.10 -4.38
C ALA A 148 10.09 -2.48 -4.34
N TYR A 149 9.56 -2.60 -3.13
CA TYR A 149 8.21 -3.06 -2.84
C TYR A 149 7.78 -2.50 -1.48
N ASN A 150 6.62 -2.88 -0.97
CA ASN A 150 6.16 -2.38 0.31
C ASN A 150 6.24 -3.43 1.41
N CYS A 151 6.60 -3.01 2.62
CA CYS A 151 6.47 -3.79 3.85
C CYS A 151 5.37 -3.16 4.70
N ILE A 152 4.30 -3.93 4.96
CA ILE A 152 3.06 -3.44 5.55
C ILE A 152 2.94 -3.98 6.97
N LEU A 153 2.84 -3.08 7.94
CA LEU A 153 2.41 -3.42 9.30
C LEU A 153 0.90 -3.63 9.32
N VAL A 154 0.43 -4.80 9.76
CA VAL A 154 -1.01 -5.05 9.97
C VAL A 154 -1.23 -5.75 11.30
N GLU A 155 -2.47 -5.73 11.77
CA GLU A 155 -2.92 -6.69 12.79
C GLU A 155 -3.57 -7.91 12.12
N GLU A 156 -3.13 -9.11 12.50
CA GLU A 156 -3.78 -10.37 12.19
C GLU A 156 -3.92 -11.21 13.47
N ASN A 157 -5.12 -11.69 13.76
CA ASN A 157 -5.42 -12.49 14.96
C ASN A 157 -4.94 -11.85 16.29
N GLY A 158 -5.07 -10.53 16.40
CA GLY A 158 -4.68 -9.76 17.59
C GLY A 158 -3.18 -9.57 17.77
N LYS A 159 -2.37 -9.87 16.74
CA LYS A 159 -0.92 -9.66 16.74
C LYS A 159 -0.51 -8.76 15.59
N ASN A 160 0.49 -7.92 15.83
CA ASN A 160 1.14 -7.15 14.80
C ASN A 160 2.04 -8.07 13.99
N VAL A 161 1.91 -8.03 12.66
CA VAL A 161 2.71 -8.81 11.71
C VAL A 161 3.03 -7.95 10.49
N LEU A 162 4.12 -8.29 9.82
CA LEU A 162 4.55 -7.65 8.59
C LEU A 162 4.15 -8.50 7.37
N TYR A 163 3.70 -7.85 6.32
CA TYR A 163 3.52 -8.45 5.00
C TYR A 163 4.38 -7.74 3.97
N LEU A 164 4.92 -8.47 2.99
CA LEU A 164 5.40 -7.85 1.76
C LEU A 164 4.25 -7.73 0.78
N TYR A 165 4.16 -6.56 0.15
CA TYR A 165 3.15 -6.22 -0.85
C TYR A 165 3.83 -5.75 -2.13
N GLU A 166 3.45 -6.34 -3.27
CA GLU A 166 3.85 -5.94 -4.61
C GLU A 166 2.77 -5.01 -5.20
N PRO A 167 2.98 -3.67 -5.21
CA PRO A 167 1.98 -2.71 -5.67
C PRO A 167 1.66 -2.81 -7.16
N GLN A 168 2.50 -3.49 -7.96
CA GLN A 168 2.25 -3.70 -9.38
C GLN A 168 1.27 -4.84 -9.67
N THR A 169 1.18 -5.84 -8.77
CA THR A 169 0.38 -7.06 -9.02
C THR A 169 -0.62 -7.37 -7.90
N ASP A 170 -0.65 -6.55 -6.86
CA ASP A 170 -1.38 -6.77 -5.60
C ASP A 170 -0.97 -8.03 -4.82
N TYR A 171 0.17 -8.64 -5.16
CA TYR A 171 0.60 -9.84 -4.47
C TYR A 171 1.01 -9.52 -3.03
N LEU A 172 0.50 -10.31 -2.09
CA LEU A 172 0.69 -10.11 -0.66
C LEU A 172 1.15 -11.41 0.00
N ALA A 173 2.27 -11.38 0.70
CA ALA A 173 2.81 -12.54 1.42
C ALA A 173 3.31 -12.16 2.81
N LEU A 174 3.20 -13.07 3.77
CA LEU A 174 3.71 -12.84 5.12
C LEU A 174 5.22 -12.61 5.03
N ALA A 175 5.69 -11.50 5.59
CA ALA A 175 7.08 -11.11 5.43
C ALA A 175 8.02 -12.05 6.20
N GLN A 176 9.12 -12.39 5.56
CA GLN A 176 10.25 -13.14 6.08
C GLN A 176 11.53 -12.51 5.51
N LYS A 177 12.69 -12.89 6.04
CA LYS A 177 13.99 -12.46 5.50
C LYS A 177 14.11 -12.72 3.99
N GLU A 178 13.68 -13.90 3.56
CA GLU A 178 13.50 -14.30 2.16
C GLU A 178 12.03 -14.67 1.96
N THR A 179 11.26 -13.79 1.33
CA THR A 179 9.82 -14.00 1.13
C THR A 179 9.57 -14.51 -0.29
N ASN A 180 8.80 -15.59 -0.42
CA ASN A 180 8.37 -16.09 -1.73
C ASN A 180 7.28 -15.16 -2.30
N MET A 181 7.61 -14.45 -3.37
CA MET A 181 6.79 -13.43 -4.00
C MET A 181 6.48 -13.86 -5.43
N GLU A 182 5.39 -14.61 -5.62
CA GLU A 182 4.82 -15.16 -6.88
C GLU A 182 5.80 -15.66 -7.96
N TRP A 183 6.62 -14.79 -8.55
CA TRP A 183 7.60 -15.05 -9.59
C TRP A 183 9.05 -15.20 -9.07
N GLY A 184 9.39 -14.69 -7.88
CA GLY A 184 10.73 -14.71 -7.32
C GLY A 184 10.76 -14.85 -5.80
N ILE A 185 11.96 -14.80 -5.20
CA ILE A 185 12.13 -14.69 -3.75
C ILE A 185 12.71 -13.32 -3.46
N TYR A 186 12.02 -12.52 -2.67
CA TYR A 186 12.51 -11.21 -2.28
C TYR A 186 13.32 -11.38 -1.00
N ARG A 187 14.64 -11.16 -1.09
CA ARG A 187 15.50 -10.99 0.08
C ARG A 187 15.51 -9.52 0.44
N THR A 188 14.81 -9.14 1.51
CA THR A 188 14.80 -7.76 1.97
C THR A 188 16.10 -7.45 2.69
N ASP A 189 16.72 -6.31 2.37
CA ASP A 189 17.97 -5.86 2.99
C ASP A 189 17.73 -4.63 3.89
N LEU A 190 16.74 -3.78 3.55
CA LEU A 190 16.35 -2.60 4.33
C LEU A 190 14.85 -2.30 4.14
N VAL A 191 14.21 -1.74 5.17
CA VAL A 191 12.89 -1.10 5.05
C VAL A 191 12.95 0.32 5.60
N ILE A 192 12.33 1.27 4.90
CA ILE A 192 12.20 2.66 5.33
C ILE A 192 10.72 2.97 5.52
N PHE A 193 10.32 3.32 6.74
CA PHE A 193 8.96 3.76 7.10
C PHE A 193 8.94 5.28 7.27
N TYR A 194 8.00 5.97 6.64
CA TYR A 194 7.87 7.43 6.61
C TYR A 194 6.45 7.90 6.31
#